data_AF-A0A952GVR6-F1
#
_entry.id   AF-A0A952GVR6-F1
#
_cell.length_a   1.000
_cell.length_b   1.000
_cell.length_c   1.000
_cell.angle_alpha   90.00
_cell.angle_beta   90.00
_cell.angle_gamma   90.00
#
_symmetry.space_group_name_H-M   'P 1'
#
loop_
_entity.id
_entity.type
_entity.pdbx_description
1 polymer ?
#
loop_
_entity_poly.entity_id
_entity_poly.type
_entity_poly.pdbx_seq_one_letter_code
_entity_poly.pdbx_strand_id
1 'polypeptide(L)'
;MYRYDHYDQAMVDARVAEFRDQTRRRIEGHMNDDQFKPLRLKNGLYLQLHAYMLRVAIPYGTIDSRQMRKLAHIARTYDRGYGHFTTRQNIQYNWIK
;
A
#
# COMPACT_ATOMS: atom_id res chain seq x y z
N MET A 1 -9.85 16.33 9.84
CA MET A 1 -9.40 15.07 9.22
C MET A 1 -10.08 14.94 7.87
N TYR A 2 -9.34 14.62 6.80
CA TYR A 2 -9.96 14.44 5.47
C TYR A 2 -10.98 13.30 5.56
N ARG A 3 -12.23 13.60 5.23
CA ARG A 3 -13.32 12.63 5.25
C ARG A 3 -13.61 12.27 3.80
N TYR A 4 -13.38 11.01 3.47
CA TYR A 4 -13.69 10.49 2.15
C TYR A 4 -15.18 10.65 1.88
N ASP A 5 -15.50 11.24 0.74
CA ASP A 5 -16.85 11.19 0.21
C ASP A 5 -17.06 9.92 -0.63
N HIS A 6 -18.24 9.81 -1.26
CA HIS A 6 -18.56 8.68 -2.11
C HIS A 6 -17.67 8.61 -3.37
N TYR A 7 -17.28 9.75 -3.93
CA TYR A 7 -16.43 9.81 -5.12
C TYR A 7 -15.00 9.38 -4.79
N ASP A 8 -14.45 9.85 -3.67
CA ASP A 8 -13.14 9.44 -3.17
C ASP A 8 -13.09 7.93 -2.95
N GLN A 9 -14.13 7.37 -2.32
CA GLN A 9 -14.20 5.93 -2.04
C GLN A 9 -14.28 5.13 -3.35
N ALA A 10 -15.14 5.54 -4.28
CA ALA A 10 -15.26 4.89 -5.59
C ALA A 10 -13.93 4.92 -6.38
N MET A 11 -13.20 6.04 -6.31
CA MET A 11 -11.88 6.16 -6.94
C MET A 11 -10.86 5.22 -6.30
N VAL A 12 -10.85 5.10 -4.97
CA VAL A 12 -9.97 4.15 -4.27
C VAL A 12 -10.30 2.71 -4.66
N ASP A 13 -11.59 2.36 -4.68
CA ASP A 13 -12.03 1.00 -5.01
C ASP A 13 -11.66 0.61 -6.45
N ALA A 14 -11.85 1.53 -7.41
CA ALA A 14 -11.42 1.36 -8.79
C ALA A 14 -9.90 1.13 -8.89
N ARG A 15 -9.11 1.92 -8.17
CA ARG A 15 -7.64 1.79 -8.15
C ARG A 15 -7.18 0.47 -7.50
N VAL A 16 -7.87 0.02 -6.45
CA VAL A 16 -7.61 -1.28 -5.82
C VAL A 16 -7.92 -2.42 -6.79
N ALA A 17 -9.03 -2.35 -7.52
CA ALA A 17 -9.40 -3.35 -8.51
C ALA A 17 -8.38 -3.41 -9.66
N GLU A 18 -7.96 -2.26 -10.17
CA GLU A 18 -6.94 -2.13 -11.22
C GLU A 18 -5.60 -2.75 -10.77
N PHE A 19 -5.09 -2.35 -9.61
CA PHE A 19 -3.79 -2.85 -9.14
C PHE A 19 -3.83 -4.35 -8.80
N ARG A 20 -4.98 -4.87 -8.36
CA ARG A 20 -5.19 -6.31 -8.16
C ARG A 20 -5.05 -7.08 -9.47
N ASP A 21 -5.67 -6.62 -10.56
CA ASP A 21 -5.53 -7.24 -11.88
C ASP A 21 -4.07 -7.21 -12.37
N GLN A 22 -3.42 -6.05 -12.26
CA GLN A 22 -2.02 -5.89 -12.65
C GLN A 22 -1.09 -6.84 -11.88
N THR A 23 -1.32 -6.99 -10.57
CA THR A 23 -0.57 -7.92 -9.72
C THR A 23 -0.83 -9.37 -10.09
N ARG A 24 -2.10 -9.75 -10.36
CA ARG A 24 -2.46 -11.08 -10.83
C ARG A 24 -1.71 -11.42 -12.13
N ARG A 25 -1.76 -10.54 -13.13
CA ARG A 25 -1.07 -10.72 -14.41
C ARG A 25 0.45 -10.86 -14.24
N ARG A 26 1.05 -10.15 -13.28
CA ARG A 26 2.48 -10.27 -12.93
C ARG A 26 2.80 -11.63 -12.30
N ILE A 27 1.92 -12.15 -11.45
CA ILE A 27 2.08 -13.46 -10.79
C ILE A 27 1.90 -14.58 -11.82
N GLU A 28 0.95 -14.44 -12.76
CA GLU A 28 0.68 -15.40 -13.84
C GLU A 28 1.73 -15.36 -14.97
N GLY A 29 2.70 -14.43 -14.92
CA GLY A 29 3.75 -14.30 -15.93
C GLY A 29 3.33 -13.55 -17.21
N HIS A 30 2.11 -13.02 -17.27
CA HIS A 30 1.61 -12.19 -18.38
C HIS A 30 2.15 -10.75 -18.37
N MET A 31 2.96 -10.38 -17.38
CA MET A 31 3.61 -9.09 -17.25
C MET A 31 5.01 -9.28 -16.66
N ASN A 32 6.04 -8.74 -17.31
CA ASN A 32 7.42 -8.82 -16.81
C ASN A 32 7.70 -7.77 -15.72
N ASP A 33 8.88 -7.83 -15.10
CA ASP A 33 9.21 -6.91 -14.00
C ASP A 33 9.31 -5.45 -14.44
N ASP A 34 9.87 -5.18 -15.63
CA ASP A 34 10.03 -3.82 -16.15
C ASP A 34 8.67 -3.15 -16.44
N GLN A 35 7.70 -3.93 -16.93
CA GLN A 35 6.32 -3.49 -17.12
C GLN A 35 5.60 -3.27 -15.78
N PHE A 36 5.85 -4.12 -14.79
CA PHE A 36 5.20 -4.03 -13.49
C PHE A 36 5.80 -2.93 -12.60
N LYS A 37 7.10 -2.65 -12.72
CA LYS A 37 7.85 -1.67 -11.94
C LYS A 37 7.15 -0.31 -11.81
N PRO A 38 6.74 0.38 -12.89
CA PRO A 38 6.04 1.66 -12.75
C PRO A 38 4.69 1.53 -12.05
N LEU A 39 3.97 0.41 -12.21
CA LEU A 39 2.66 0.17 -11.61
C LEU A 39 2.76 -0.03 -10.10
N ARG A 40 3.69 -0.87 -9.64
CA ARG A 40 3.92 -1.10 -8.21
C ARG A 40 4.43 0.15 -7.50
N LEU A 41 5.32 0.92 -8.14
CA LEU A 41 5.87 2.14 -7.55
C LEU A 41 4.80 3.22 -7.39
N LYS A 42 3.89 3.38 -8.36
CA LYS A 42 2.73 4.28 -8.25
C LYS A 42 1.79 3.89 -7.10
N ASN A 43 1.75 2.62 -6.71
CA ASN A 43 0.93 2.10 -5.61
C ASN A 43 1.72 1.91 -4.31
N GLY A 44 2.94 2.47 -4.22
CA GLY A 44 3.73 2.46 -2.99
C GLY A 44 4.40 1.12 -2.67
N LEU A 45 4.44 0.18 -3.62
CA LEU A 45 5.08 -1.13 -3.47
C LEU A 45 6.48 -1.14 -4.10
N TYR A 46 7.49 -1.10 -3.23
CA TYR A 46 8.91 -1.03 -3.57
C TYR A 46 9.56 -2.39 -3.39
N LEU A 47 10.35 -2.83 -4.37
CA LEU A 47 11.22 -3.99 -4.20
C LEU A 47 12.55 -3.53 -3.59
N GLN A 48 12.83 -3.97 -2.36
CA GLN A 48 14.15 -3.87 -1.73
C GLN A 48 14.95 -5.14 -2.02
N LEU A 49 16.23 -5.19 -1.61
CA LEU A 49 17.14 -6.30 -1.91
C LEU A 49 16.57 -7.68 -1.53
N HIS A 50 15.85 -7.75 -0.41
CA HIS A 50 15.39 -9.02 0.16
C HIS A 50 13.86 -9.20 0.18
N ALA A 51 13.07 -8.13 -0.01
CA ALA A 51 11.63 -8.18 0.16
C ALA A 51 10.93 -6.95 -0.44
N TYR A 52 9.61 -7.02 -0.54
CA TYR A 52 8.79 -5.85 -0.84
C TYR A 52 8.55 -4.98 0.40
N MET A 53 8.66 -3.67 0.22
CA MET A 53 8.25 -2.64 1.15
C MET A 53 7.00 -1.94 0.64
N LEU A 54 5.95 -1.86 1.45
CA LEU A 54 4.75 -1.07 1.17
C LEU A 54 4.77 0.22 1.97
N ARG A 55 4.60 1.33 1.25
CA ARG A 55 4.39 2.65 1.84
C ARG A 55 2.92 3.03 1.72
N VAL A 56 2.26 3.18 2.85
CA VAL A 56 0.88 3.68 2.92
C VAL A 56 0.92 5.20 3.10
N ALA A 57 0.29 5.91 2.18
CA ALA A 57 0.16 7.36 2.25
C ALA A 57 -0.83 7.77 3.35
N ILE A 58 -0.47 8.77 4.14
CA ILE A 58 -1.33 9.34 5.19
C ILE A 58 -1.55 10.82 4.85
N PRO A 59 -2.76 11.21 4.39
CA PRO A 59 -3.08 12.60 4.05
C PRO A 59 -2.80 13.53 5.23
N TYR A 60 -1.91 14.51 4.99
CA TYR A 60 -1.49 15.52 5.97
C TYR A 60 -0.89 14.94 7.26
N GLY A 61 -0.49 13.66 7.28
CA GLY A 61 -0.05 12.98 8.49
C GLY A 61 -1.13 12.80 9.55
N THR A 62 -2.41 13.01 9.22
CA THR A 62 -3.52 12.96 10.18
C THR A 62 -4.26 11.62 10.12
N ILE A 63 -4.42 10.96 11.27
CA ILE A 63 -5.18 9.71 11.40
C ILE A 63 -6.00 9.68 12.69
N ASP A 64 -7.15 9.02 12.67
CA ASP A 64 -7.93 8.75 13.88
C ASP A 64 -7.52 7.41 14.52
N SER A 65 -8.07 7.14 15.71
CA SER A 65 -7.80 5.90 16.43
C SER A 65 -8.27 4.64 15.68
N ARG A 66 -9.30 4.73 14.82
CA ARG A 66 -9.80 3.60 14.03
C ARG A 66 -8.85 3.30 12.88
N GLN A 67 -8.38 4.32 12.18
CA GLN A 67 -7.37 4.21 11.14
C GLN A 67 -6.06 3.66 11.70
N MET A 68 -5.61 4.15 12.87
CA MET A 68 -4.44 3.61 13.56
C MET A 68 -4.60 2.12 13.90
N ARG A 69 -5.77 1.71 14.42
CA ARG A 69 -6.04 0.28 14.67
C ARG A 69 -6.00 -0.55 13.38
N LYS A 70 -6.47 0.00 12.25
CA LYS A 70 -6.40 -0.68 10.96
C LYS A 70 -4.96 -0.82 10.46
N LEU A 71 -4.13 0.22 10.60
CA LEU A 71 -2.69 0.14 10.32
C LEU A 71 -2.01 -0.93 11.19
N ALA A 72 -2.31 -0.95 12.49
CA ALA A 72 -1.76 -1.96 13.40
C ALA A 72 -2.22 -3.39 13.04
N HIS A 73 -3.45 -3.56 12.55
CA HIS A 73 -3.91 -4.85 12.02
C HIS A 73 -3.11 -5.26 10.77
N ILE A 74 -2.86 -4.33 9.84
CA ILE A 74 -2.04 -4.59 8.65
C ILE A 74 -0.64 -5.07 9.07
N ALA A 75 -0.01 -4.38 10.03
CA ALA A 75 1.31 -4.74 10.54
C ALA A 75 1.35 -6.18 11.10
N ARG A 76 0.33 -6.59 11.87
CA ARG A 76 0.27 -7.93 12.49
C ARG A 76 -0.07 -9.04 11.50
N THR A 77 -0.99 -8.76 10.57
CA THR A 77 -1.51 -9.77 9.65
C THR A 77 -0.58 -10.00 8.46
N TYR A 78 -0.08 -8.93 7.86
CA TYR A 78 0.65 -8.98 6.60
C TYR A 78 2.15 -8.69 6.71
N ASP A 79 2.64 -8.17 7.85
CA ASP A 79 4.06 -7.94 8.12
C ASP A 79 4.49 -8.71 9.40
N ARG A 80 5.48 -8.22 10.13
CA ARG A 80 6.08 -8.78 11.35
C ARG A 80 5.61 -8.08 12.64
N GLY A 81 4.47 -7.39 12.61
CA GLY A 81 3.87 -6.78 13.79
C GLY A 81 4.34 -5.37 14.11
N TYR A 82 5.16 -4.74 13.27
CA TYR A 82 5.60 -3.35 13.41
C TYR A 82 5.49 -2.58 12.09
N GLY A 83 5.57 -1.25 12.17
CA GLY A 83 5.63 -0.36 11.01
C GLY A 83 6.42 0.89 11.36
N HIS A 84 6.96 1.57 10.35
CA HIS A 84 7.82 2.73 10.54
C HIS A 84 7.18 3.99 9.97
N PHE A 85 7.03 5.02 10.81
CA PHE A 85 6.67 6.33 10.32
C PHE A 85 7.88 6.98 9.63
N THR A 86 7.61 7.61 8.50
CA THR A 86 8.60 8.33 7.71
C THR A 86 8.63 9.80 8.11
N THR A 87 9.71 10.49 7.76
CA THR A 87 9.79 11.96 7.87
C THR A 87 8.75 12.70 7.03
N ARG A 88 8.10 12.01 6.08
CA ARG A 88 6.96 12.51 5.28
C ARG A 88 5.61 12.06 5.84
N GLN A 89 5.57 11.67 7.12
CA GLN A 89 4.36 11.32 7.87
C GLN A 89 3.55 10.13 7.32
N ASN A 90 4.10 9.37 6.39
CA ASN A 90 3.57 8.09 5.91
C ASN A 90 4.05 6.93 6.78
N ILE A 91 3.44 5.75 6.63
CA ILE A 91 3.90 4.51 7.30
C ILE A 91 4.44 3.50 6.29
N GLN A 92 5.47 2.74 6.68
CA GLN A 92 6.12 1.71 5.88
C GLN A 92 6.08 0.34 6.58
N TYR A 93 5.87 -0.70 5.77
CA TYR A 93 5.93 -2.12 6.11
C TYR A 93 6.99 -2.78 5.22
N ASN A 94 7.95 -3.51 5.79
CA ASN A 94 9.16 -3.94 5.07
C ASN A 94 9.22 -5.43 4.75
N TRP A 95 8.38 -6.26 5.39
CA TRP A 95 8.39 -7.71 5.22
C TRP A 95 7.01 -8.22 4.87
N ILE A 96 6.41 -7.62 3.84
CA ILE A 96 5.10 -8.04 3.38
C ILE A 96 5.15 -9.50 2.93
N LYS A 97 4.21 -10.27 3.48
CA LYS A 97 3.96 -11.68 3.16
C LYS A 97 3.11 -11.82 1.91
#